data_AF-A0A225D712-F1
#
_entry.id   AF-A0A225D712-F1
#
_cell.length_a   1.000
_cell.length_b   1.000
_cell.length_c   1.000
_cell.angle_alpha   90.00
_cell.angle_beta   90.00
_cell.angle_gamma   90.00
#
_symmetry.space_group_name_H-M   'P 1'
#
loop_
_entity.id
_entity.type
_entity.pdbx_description
1 polymer ?
#
loop_
_entity_poly.entity_id
_entity_poly.type
_entity_poly.pdbx_seq_one_letter_code
_entity_poly.pdbx_strand_id
1 'polypeptide(L)'
;MNDETTKANVAQMTTGQLVDEFDRLMRMSALSISRLAAIWCELEDRGVPMAKFKCSFAKWLPMVGTGRLHPGLVAQYAGRYRLLTAMSEMNMKDQKRLAKTKAVAVFVGGDEFSRDVDLDELSLREIIQVFNKSTIRTPEAQKAVIHGEPKQPGKPEPMADRKPNRTVKVDPNKGVVAISNSEAPLAAVCKAIWATVNQNSPPPTSPASAFKTVVVRLYPEEFKAIEAKAKAMKVDESEVLRLAARVGGVTGAA
;
A
#
# COMPACT_ATOMS: atom_id res chain seq x y z
N MET A 1 16.63 46.71 -5.82
CA MET A 1 16.52 46.13 -4.47
C MET A 1 17.78 45.30 -4.32
N ASN A 2 18.88 45.99 -4.01
CA ASN A 2 20.24 45.48 -4.10
C ASN A 2 20.72 45.33 -2.67
N ASP A 3 20.68 44.10 -2.16
CA ASP A 3 21.24 43.77 -0.85
C ASP A 3 22.28 42.67 -1.13
N GLU A 4 23.43 43.08 -1.66
CA GLU A 4 24.60 42.21 -1.72
C GLU A 4 25.12 42.05 -0.29
N THR A 5 24.54 41.10 0.44
CA THR A 5 25.12 40.57 1.68
C THR A 5 26.41 39.84 1.29
N THR A 6 27.47 40.60 1.02
CA THR A 6 28.78 40.05 0.73
C THR A 6 29.25 39.23 1.92
N LYS A 7 29.97 38.15 1.63
CA LYS A 7 30.49 37.21 2.64
C LYS A 7 31.26 37.91 3.77
N ALA A 8 31.90 39.05 3.47
CA ALA A 8 32.60 39.89 4.43
C ALA A 8 31.67 40.54 5.47
N ASN A 9 30.47 40.99 5.07
CA ASN A 9 29.49 41.57 5.97
C ASN A 9 28.86 40.51 6.89
N VAL A 10 28.59 39.31 6.36
CA VAL A 10 28.08 38.17 7.15
C VAL A 10 29.09 37.75 8.22
N ALA A 11 30.38 37.75 7.90
CA ALA A 11 31.43 37.34 8.83
C ALA A 11 31.62 38.28 10.04
N GLN A 12 31.15 39.52 9.95
CA GLN A 12 31.23 40.51 11.04
C GLN A 12 30.01 40.52 11.96
N MET A 13 28.94 39.82 11.56
CA MET A 13 27.73 39.70 12.37
C MET A 13 27.95 38.75 13.55
N THR A 14 27.38 39.09 14.70
CA THR A 14 27.28 38.17 15.83
C THR A 14 26.32 37.02 15.50
N THR A 15 26.42 35.90 16.22
CA THR A 15 25.50 34.76 16.05
C THR A 15 24.03 35.18 16.17
N GLY A 16 23.69 36.09 17.09
CA GLY A 16 22.32 36.60 17.23
C GLY A 16 21.86 37.36 15.98
N GLN A 17 22.70 38.26 15.46
CA GLN A 17 22.41 39.00 14.22
C GLN A 17 22.28 38.07 13.01
N LEU A 18 23.09 37.02 12.92
CA LEU A 18 22.98 36.01 11.87
C LEU A 18 21.67 35.25 11.93
N VAL A 19 21.21 34.87 13.13
CA VAL A 19 19.92 34.20 13.32
C VAL A 19 18.76 35.13 12.92
N ASP A 20 18.80 36.38 13.36
CA ASP A 20 17.77 37.37 13.02
C ASP A 20 17.71 37.66 11.53
N GLU A 21 18.87 37.81 10.89
CA GLU A 21 18.97 38.05 9.44
C GLU A 21 18.52 36.81 8.65
N PHE A 22 18.88 35.61 9.10
CA PHE A 22 18.41 34.37 8.49
C PHE A 22 16.88 34.26 8.57
N ASP A 23 16.28 34.52 9.74
CA ASP A 23 14.83 34.53 9.91
C ASP A 23 14.14 35.60 9.03
N ARG A 24 14.76 36.77 8.87
CA ARG A 24 14.29 37.83 7.95
C ARG A 24 14.26 37.31 6.50
N LEU A 25 15.35 36.72 6.03
CA LEU A 25 15.46 36.17 4.67
C LEU A 25 14.50 35.00 4.44
N MET A 26 14.26 34.16 5.46
CA MET A 26 13.27 33.09 5.40
C MET A 26 11.84 33.63 5.24
N ARG A 27 11.48 34.70 5.95
CA ARG A 27 10.18 35.37 5.78
C ARG A 27 10.02 35.98 4.39
N MET A 28 11.08 36.60 3.86
CA MET A 28 11.09 37.12 2.48
C MET A 28 10.94 36.00 1.44
N SER A 29 11.57 34.86 1.68
CA SER A 29 11.43 33.66 0.84
C SER A 29 9.99 33.14 0.83
N ALA A 30 9.35 33.07 2.00
CA ALA A 30 7.94 32.70 2.11
C ALA A 30 7.02 33.67 1.35
N LEU A 31 7.27 34.98 1.43
CA LEU A 31 6.52 35.98 0.67
C LEU A 31 6.71 35.79 -0.85
N SER A 32 7.95 35.50 -1.27
CA SER A 32 8.28 35.26 -2.68
C SER A 32 7.60 34.00 -3.21
N ILE A 33 7.55 32.91 -2.42
CA ILE A 33 6.82 31.69 -2.74
C ILE A 33 5.31 31.97 -2.85
N SER A 34 4.74 32.76 -1.95
CA SER A 34 3.34 33.16 -2.00
C SER A 34 3.02 33.92 -3.30
N ARG A 35 3.86 34.89 -3.67
CA ARG A 35 3.73 35.61 -4.95
C ARG A 35 3.86 34.69 -6.16
N LEU A 36 4.85 33.78 -6.14
CA LEU A 36 5.06 32.82 -7.21
C LEU A 36 3.85 31.87 -7.35
N ALA A 37 3.24 31.47 -6.25
CA ALA A 37 2.04 30.64 -6.24
C ALA A 37 0.83 31.38 -6.84
N ALA A 38 0.65 32.66 -6.53
CA ALA A 38 -0.39 33.48 -7.14
C ALA A 38 -0.19 33.62 -8.66
N ILE A 39 1.05 33.89 -9.10
CA ILE A 39 1.39 33.93 -10.53
C ILE A 39 1.14 32.58 -11.20
N TRP A 40 1.51 31.49 -10.52
CA TRP A 40 1.30 30.14 -11.04
C TRP A 40 -0.18 29.85 -11.30
N CYS A 41 -1.05 30.11 -10.32
CA CYS A 41 -2.50 29.93 -10.49
C CYS A 41 -3.05 30.81 -11.62
N GLU A 42 -2.65 32.07 -11.70
CA GLU A 42 -3.06 32.98 -12.78
C GLU A 42 -2.62 32.49 -14.17
N LEU A 43 -1.41 31.92 -14.28
CA LEU A 43 -0.93 31.36 -15.55
C LEU A 43 -1.70 30.07 -15.92
N GLU A 44 -2.04 29.22 -14.95
CA GLU A 44 -2.88 28.05 -15.16
C GLU A 44 -4.28 28.45 -15.63
N ASP A 45 -4.90 29.44 -14.98
CA ASP A 45 -6.22 29.96 -15.35
C ASP A 45 -6.24 30.56 -16.77
N ARG A 46 -5.11 31.12 -17.22
CA ARG A 46 -4.91 31.60 -18.59
C ARG A 46 -4.59 30.51 -19.60
N GLY A 47 -4.60 29.24 -19.20
CA GLY A 47 -4.34 28.08 -20.07
C GLY A 47 -2.87 27.93 -20.48
N VAL A 48 -1.94 28.56 -19.77
CA VAL A 48 -0.51 28.40 -20.05
C VAL A 48 -0.07 27.00 -19.60
N PRO A 49 0.66 26.23 -20.43
CA PRO A 49 1.15 24.92 -20.02
C PRO A 49 2.26 25.07 -18.97
N MET A 50 2.00 24.58 -17.76
CA MET A 50 2.95 24.67 -16.64
C MET A 50 4.15 23.73 -16.76
N ALA A 51 4.03 22.66 -17.56
CA ALA A 51 5.09 21.66 -17.75
C ALA A 51 6.42 22.24 -18.25
N LYS A 52 6.39 23.45 -18.85
CA LYS A 52 7.60 24.17 -19.28
C LYS A 52 8.43 24.71 -18.11
N PHE A 53 7.82 24.92 -16.94
CA PHE A 53 8.48 25.42 -15.75
C PHE A 53 8.92 24.25 -14.87
N LYS A 54 10.17 23.82 -15.02
CA LYS A 54 10.78 22.79 -14.17
C LYS A 54 11.30 23.43 -12.88
N CYS A 55 10.44 23.58 -11.88
CA CYS A 55 10.85 23.98 -10.54
C CYS A 55 10.52 22.89 -9.51
N SER A 56 11.39 22.70 -8.51
CA SER A 56 11.18 21.76 -7.40
C SER A 56 9.92 22.08 -6.59
N PHE A 57 9.45 23.33 -6.66
CA PHE A 57 8.26 23.82 -5.99
C PHE A 57 6.97 23.65 -6.79
N ALA A 58 7.03 23.26 -8.07
CA ALA A 58 5.87 23.22 -8.98
C ALA A 58 4.67 22.51 -8.36
N LYS A 59 4.91 21.44 -7.60
CA LYS A 59 3.87 20.68 -6.91
C LYS A 59 3.20 21.44 -5.76
N TRP A 60 3.95 22.29 -5.06
CA TRP A 60 3.48 23.02 -3.88
C TRP A 60 2.81 24.36 -4.24
N LEU A 61 3.19 24.96 -5.37
CA LEU A 61 2.69 26.27 -5.78
C LEU A 61 1.15 26.32 -5.91
N PRO A 62 0.46 25.38 -6.59
CA PRO A 62 -1.00 25.37 -6.62
C PRO A 62 -1.63 25.25 -5.23
N MET A 63 -1.03 24.47 -4.34
CA MET A 63 -1.54 24.28 -2.97
C MET A 63 -1.37 25.54 -2.12
N VAL A 64 -0.29 26.30 -2.33
CA VAL A 64 -0.11 27.60 -1.68
C VAL A 64 -1.09 28.63 -2.25
N GLY A 65 -1.25 28.68 -3.57
CA GLY A 65 -2.15 29.63 -4.24
C GLY A 65 -3.61 29.43 -3.87
N THR A 66 -4.05 28.18 -3.74
CA THR A 66 -5.40 27.82 -3.28
C THR A 66 -5.59 27.91 -1.76
N GLY A 67 -4.58 28.33 -1.00
CA GLY A 67 -4.65 28.48 0.45
C GLY A 67 -4.72 27.15 1.22
N ARG A 68 -4.35 26.03 0.59
CA ARG A 68 -4.27 24.71 1.25
C ARG A 68 -2.96 24.50 2.00
N LEU A 69 -1.90 25.20 1.63
CA LEU A 69 -0.58 25.06 2.25
C LEU A 69 0.05 26.40 2.61
N HIS A 70 0.58 26.52 3.82
CA HIS A 70 1.24 27.74 4.29
C HIS A 70 2.60 27.94 3.59
N PRO A 71 2.88 29.11 2.98
CA PRO A 71 4.12 29.35 2.23
C PRO A 71 5.38 29.27 3.08
N GLY A 72 5.30 29.63 4.37
CA GLY A 72 6.43 29.49 5.30
C GLY A 72 6.85 28.04 5.54
N LEU A 73 5.91 27.09 5.53
CA LEU A 73 6.23 25.67 5.68
C LEU A 73 6.95 25.15 4.42
N VAL A 74 6.56 25.63 3.24
CA VAL A 74 7.23 25.29 1.98
C VAL A 74 8.65 25.86 1.94
N ALA A 75 8.85 27.10 2.41
CA ALA A 75 10.18 27.70 2.50
C ALA A 75 11.12 26.90 3.40
N GLN A 76 10.62 26.44 4.54
CA GLN A 76 11.42 25.78 5.56
C GLN A 76 11.66 24.29 5.30
N TYR A 77 10.67 23.56 4.78
CA TYR A 77 10.73 22.10 4.59
C TYR A 77 10.77 21.69 3.12
N ALA A 78 11.30 22.57 2.26
CA ALA A 78 11.53 22.31 0.84
C ALA A 78 12.37 21.03 0.66
N GLY A 79 11.76 19.96 0.16
CA GLY A 79 12.41 18.65 -0.03
C GLY A 79 11.83 17.54 0.84
N ARG A 80 11.13 17.87 1.93
CA ARG A 80 10.47 16.87 2.79
C ARG A 80 9.06 16.59 2.31
N TYR A 81 8.99 15.89 1.17
CA TYR A 81 7.74 15.64 0.44
C TYR A 81 6.61 15.10 1.32
N ARG A 82 6.90 14.08 2.13
CA ARG A 82 5.89 13.42 2.97
C ARG A 82 5.36 14.34 4.07
N LEU A 83 6.23 15.18 4.65
CA LEU A 83 5.85 16.14 5.68
C LEU A 83 4.94 17.23 5.10
N LEU A 84 5.34 17.85 3.99
CA LEU A 84 4.53 18.87 3.31
C LEU A 84 3.19 18.31 2.82
N THR A 85 3.17 17.06 2.34
CA THR A 85 1.91 16.38 1.96
C THR A 85 0.99 16.25 3.17
N ALA A 86 1.51 15.74 4.31
CA ALA A 86 0.71 15.60 5.53
C ALA A 86 0.20 16.95 6.05
N MET A 87 1.03 18.00 6.01
CA MET A 87 0.64 19.35 6.42
C MET A 87 -0.41 19.98 5.50
N SER A 88 -0.40 19.67 4.19
CA SER A 88 -1.38 20.19 3.23
C SER A 88 -2.81 19.68 3.46
N GLU A 89 -2.94 18.55 4.17
CA GLU A 89 -4.24 18.00 4.57
C GLU A 89 -4.78 18.65 5.85
N MET A 90 -3.94 19.35 6.62
CA MET A 90 -4.34 20.00 7.86
C MET A 90 -5.02 21.35 7.62
N ASN A 91 -5.81 21.80 8.60
CA ASN A 91 -6.36 23.15 8.57
C ASN A 91 -5.25 24.23 8.66
N MET A 92 -5.50 25.39 8.08
CA MET A 92 -4.53 26.49 8.01
C MET A 92 -4.14 27.06 9.39
N LYS A 93 -5.01 26.94 10.40
CA LYS A 93 -4.74 27.41 11.77
C LYS A 93 -3.65 26.58 12.42
N ASP A 94 -3.72 25.26 12.28
CA ASP A 94 -2.73 24.33 12.81
C ASP A 94 -1.42 24.43 12.02
N GLN A 95 -1.47 24.61 10.70
CA GLN A 95 -0.27 24.88 9.89
C GLN A 95 0.49 26.14 10.37
N LYS A 96 -0.23 27.23 10.67
CA LYS A 96 0.36 28.46 11.25
C LYS A 96 0.94 28.23 12.64
N ARG A 97 0.32 27.38 13.46
CA ARG A 97 0.87 26.99 14.78
C ARG A 97 2.18 26.22 14.59
N LEU A 98 2.20 25.23 13.71
CA LEU A 98 3.39 24.43 13.42
C LEU A 98 4.54 25.26 12.84
N ALA A 99 4.24 26.24 11.99
CA ALA A 99 5.25 27.16 11.46
C ALA A 99 5.92 28.01 12.55
N LYS A 100 5.27 28.20 13.71
CA LYS A 100 5.83 28.93 14.87
C LYS A 100 6.52 28.00 15.85
N THR A 101 5.85 26.91 16.24
CA THR A 101 6.32 26.00 17.28
C THR A 101 7.48 25.13 16.80
N LYS A 102 7.54 24.80 15.51
CA LYS A 102 8.56 23.96 14.86
C LYS A 102 8.74 22.54 15.44
N ALA A 103 8.05 22.19 16.51
CA ALA A 103 8.07 20.89 17.18
C ALA A 103 6.67 20.28 17.31
N VAL A 104 6.61 18.95 17.42
CA VAL A 104 5.38 18.19 17.68
C VAL A 104 5.62 17.05 18.66
N ALA A 105 4.66 16.81 19.54
CA ALA A 105 4.66 15.68 20.46
C ALA A 105 4.45 14.35 19.74
N VAL A 106 5.42 13.45 19.84
CA VAL A 106 5.42 12.08 19.33
C VAL A 106 5.34 11.12 20.50
N PHE A 107 4.45 10.13 20.41
CA PHE A 107 4.40 9.01 21.35
C PHE A 107 5.38 7.90 20.93
N VAL A 108 6.23 7.41 21.84
CA VAL A 108 7.15 6.31 21.53
C VAL A 108 6.65 5.05 22.24
N GLY A 109 6.23 4.05 21.47
CA GLY A 109 5.69 2.80 22.01
C GLY A 109 6.68 2.09 22.93
N GLY A 110 6.35 1.99 24.22
CA GLY A 110 7.16 1.37 25.26
C GLY A 110 7.20 2.21 26.53
N ASP A 111 7.22 3.52 26.38
CA ASP A 111 7.23 4.49 27.47
C ASP A 111 6.00 5.37 27.37
N GLU A 112 5.31 5.61 28.48
CA GLU A 112 4.08 6.41 28.52
C GLU A 112 4.35 7.92 28.33
N PHE A 113 5.50 8.28 27.75
CA PHE A 113 5.99 9.63 27.61
C PHE A 113 5.86 10.13 26.17
N SER A 114 5.26 11.31 26.02
CA SER A 114 5.33 12.09 24.78
C SER A 114 6.68 12.79 24.71
N ARG A 115 7.41 12.60 23.61
CA ARG A 115 8.62 13.37 23.30
C ARG A 115 8.27 14.50 22.35
N ASP A 116 8.63 15.72 22.70
CA ASP A 116 8.62 16.82 21.72
C ASP A 116 9.78 16.61 20.75
N VAL A 117 9.44 16.40 19.49
CA VAL A 117 10.39 16.17 18.40
C VAL A 117 10.28 17.32 17.43
N ASP A 118 11.43 17.87 17.03
CA ASP A 118 11.48 18.89 16.00
C ASP A 118 10.96 18.34 14.68
N LEU A 119 10.22 19.17 13.96
CA LEU A 119 9.61 18.77 12.70
C LEU A 119 10.66 18.19 11.75
N ASP A 120 11.87 18.75 11.71
CA ASP A 120 12.99 18.30 10.87
C ASP A 120 13.48 16.88 11.16
N GLU A 121 13.43 16.46 12.42
CA GLU A 121 13.93 15.16 12.86
C GLU A 121 12.89 14.04 12.74
N LEU A 122 11.62 14.37 12.47
CA LEU A 122 10.56 13.38 12.36
C LEU A 122 10.85 12.32 11.29
N SER A 123 10.86 11.06 11.68
CA SER A 123 10.91 9.92 10.77
C SER A 123 9.59 9.76 10.02
N LEU A 124 9.62 9.03 8.90
CA LEU A 124 8.42 8.75 8.11
C LEU A 124 7.32 8.03 8.92
N ARG A 125 7.70 7.16 9.86
CA ARG A 125 6.75 6.44 10.72
C ARG A 125 6.08 7.40 11.70
N GLU A 126 6.85 8.30 12.29
CA GLU A 126 6.34 9.30 13.23
C GLU A 126 5.45 10.32 12.52
N ILE A 127 5.78 10.72 11.28
CA ILE A 127 4.88 11.57 10.47
C ILE A 127 3.53 10.87 10.27
N ILE A 128 3.54 9.59 9.89
CA ILE A 128 2.30 8.82 9.69
C ILE A 128 1.52 8.66 11.00
N GLN A 129 2.20 8.59 12.13
CA GLN A 129 1.61 8.43 13.46
C GLN A 129 1.02 9.75 14.01
N VAL A 130 1.73 10.85 13.86
CA VAL A 130 1.37 12.16 14.41
C VAL A 130 0.31 12.86 13.55
N PHE A 131 0.45 12.80 12.22
CA PHE A 131 -0.43 13.51 11.31
C PHE A 131 -1.60 12.62 10.86
N ASN A 132 -2.82 13.13 11.05
CA ASN A 132 -4.03 12.61 10.42
C ASN A 132 -4.47 13.60 9.33
N LYS A 133 -5.34 13.15 8.41
CA LYS A 133 -5.85 13.91 7.24
C LYS A 133 -6.50 15.27 7.54
N SER A 134 -6.62 15.68 8.81
CA SER A 134 -7.25 16.95 9.19
C SER A 134 -6.71 17.56 10.49
N THR A 135 -6.12 16.75 11.38
CA THR A 135 -5.64 17.19 12.70
C THR A 135 -4.37 16.45 13.14
N ILE A 136 -3.67 17.03 14.13
CA ILE A 136 -2.59 16.34 14.86
C ILE A 136 -3.25 15.32 15.79
N ARG A 137 -2.83 14.05 15.72
CA ARG A 137 -3.37 12.98 16.57
C ARG A 137 -3.02 13.22 18.03
N THR A 138 -3.99 13.03 18.90
CA THR A 138 -3.78 12.95 20.35
C THR A 138 -2.89 11.75 20.70
N PRO A 139 -2.17 11.77 21.83
CA PRO A 139 -1.30 10.67 22.23
C PRO A 139 -2.02 9.30 22.25
N GLU A 140 -3.28 9.26 22.66
CA GLU A 140 -4.12 8.05 22.64
C GLU A 140 -4.38 7.54 21.21
N ALA A 141 -4.68 8.45 20.28
CA ALA A 141 -4.88 8.09 18.87
C ALA A 141 -3.55 7.67 18.19
N GLN A 142 -2.41 8.12 18.70
CA GLN A 142 -1.10 7.65 18.26
C GLN A 142 -0.82 6.22 18.76
N LYS A 143 -1.18 5.89 20.01
CA LYS A 143 -1.12 4.52 20.56
C LYS A 143 -1.91 3.54 19.68
N ALA A 144 -3.12 3.89 19.25
CA ALA A 144 -3.95 3.04 18.38
C ALA A 144 -3.30 2.74 17.01
N VAL A 145 -2.52 3.68 16.47
CA VAL A 145 -1.78 3.48 15.21
C VAL A 145 -0.58 2.54 15.39
N ILE A 146 0.12 2.65 16.52
CA ILE A 146 1.27 1.79 16.85
C ILE A 146 0.83 0.35 17.15
N HIS A 147 -0.21 0.19 17.97
CA HIS A 147 -0.73 -1.12 18.34
C HIS A 147 -1.56 -1.77 17.23
N GLY A 148 -1.72 -1.09 16.09
CA GLY A 148 -2.46 -1.61 14.94
C GLY A 148 -3.85 -2.03 15.34
N GLU A 149 -4.59 -1.16 16.06
CA GLU A 149 -5.96 -1.48 16.42
C GLU A 149 -6.72 -1.87 15.15
N PRO A 150 -7.44 -3.02 15.20
CA PRO A 150 -8.15 -3.53 14.04
C PRO A 150 -9.08 -2.41 13.58
N LYS A 151 -9.01 -2.07 12.29
CA LYS A 151 -10.04 -1.24 11.66
C LYS A 151 -11.37 -1.71 12.23
N GLN A 152 -12.12 -0.80 12.86
CA GLN A 152 -13.51 -1.07 13.23
C GLN A 152 -14.13 -1.82 12.05
N PRO A 153 -14.85 -2.93 12.27
CA PRO A 153 -15.49 -3.66 11.18
C PRO A 153 -16.58 -2.78 10.59
N GLY A 154 -16.18 -1.81 9.76
CA GLY A 154 -17.03 -1.30 8.70
C GLY A 154 -17.49 -2.52 7.94
N LYS A 155 -18.81 -2.57 7.65
CA LYS A 155 -19.45 -3.61 6.86
C LYS A 155 -18.43 -4.15 5.85
N PRO A 156 -18.15 -5.47 5.82
CA PRO A 156 -17.28 -6.00 4.79
C PRO A 156 -17.90 -5.61 3.45
N GLU A 157 -17.30 -4.62 2.80
CA GLU A 157 -17.46 -4.51 1.35
C GLU A 157 -17.07 -5.90 0.84
N PRO A 158 -17.92 -6.56 0.04
CA PRO A 158 -17.58 -7.87 -0.48
C PRO A 158 -16.20 -7.72 -1.11
N MET A 159 -15.21 -8.41 -0.53
CA MET A 159 -13.88 -8.50 -1.11
C MET A 159 -14.11 -9.04 -2.50
N ALA A 160 -14.10 -8.15 -3.50
CA ALA A 160 -14.04 -8.59 -4.88
C ALA A 160 -12.85 -9.53 -4.95
N ASP A 161 -13.12 -10.79 -5.28
CA ASP A 161 -12.14 -11.87 -5.34
C ASP A 161 -10.88 -11.33 -6.01
N ARG A 162 -9.87 -11.01 -5.20
CA ARG A 162 -8.59 -10.56 -5.70
C ARG A 162 -7.97 -11.80 -6.34
N LYS A 163 -8.25 -12.00 -7.63
CA LYS A 163 -7.64 -13.05 -8.43
C LYS A 163 -6.13 -12.96 -8.20
N PRO A 164 -5.48 -14.00 -7.64
CA PRO A 164 -4.04 -13.98 -7.50
C PRO A 164 -3.46 -13.83 -8.90
N ASN A 165 -2.71 -12.75 -9.14
CA ASN A 165 -2.18 -12.39 -10.45
C ASN A 165 -1.01 -13.30 -10.89
N ARG A 166 -0.99 -14.56 -10.42
CA ARG A 166 0.04 -15.54 -10.75
C ARG A 166 -0.51 -16.45 -11.84
N THR A 167 -0.17 -16.11 -13.07
CA THR A 167 -0.45 -16.96 -14.23
C THR A 167 0.46 -18.18 -14.16
N VAL A 168 -0.11 -19.35 -13.87
CA VAL A 168 0.60 -20.63 -13.96
C VAL A 168 0.36 -21.17 -15.37
N LYS A 169 1.43 -21.35 -16.14
CA LYS A 169 1.39 -21.98 -17.46
C LYS A 169 2.05 -23.35 -17.36
N VAL A 170 1.35 -24.37 -17.82
CA VAL A 170 1.87 -25.74 -17.90
C VAL A 170 2.10 -26.05 -19.38
N ASP A 171 3.34 -26.31 -19.76
CA ASP A 171 3.67 -26.77 -21.11
C ASP A 171 3.87 -28.30 -21.08
N PRO A 172 2.86 -29.09 -21.52
CA PRO A 172 2.92 -30.55 -21.46
C PRO A 172 4.03 -31.15 -22.34
N ASN A 173 4.43 -30.46 -23.40
CA ASN A 173 5.48 -30.92 -24.32
C ASN A 173 6.90 -30.73 -23.75
N LYS A 174 7.10 -29.79 -22.83
CA LYS A 174 8.41 -29.50 -22.23
C LYS A 174 8.58 -30.08 -20.83
N GLY A 175 7.49 -30.53 -20.20
CA GLY A 175 7.53 -31.09 -18.84
C GLY A 175 7.90 -30.07 -17.77
N VAL A 176 7.61 -28.78 -18.01
CA VAL A 176 7.94 -27.65 -17.12
C VAL A 176 6.66 -26.90 -16.75
N VAL A 177 6.58 -26.47 -15.49
CA VAL A 177 5.57 -25.56 -14.98
C VAL A 177 6.21 -24.18 -14.78
N ALA A 178 5.72 -23.18 -15.50
CA ALA A 178 6.16 -21.79 -15.34
C ALA A 178 5.22 -21.05 -14.39
N ILE A 179 5.78 -20.54 -13.29
CA ILE A 179 5.10 -19.68 -12.32
C ILE A 179 5.72 -18.29 -12.44
N SER A 180 5.07 -17.40 -13.18
CA SER A 180 5.57 -16.04 -13.45
C SER A 180 6.98 -16.03 -14.06
N ASN A 181 8.04 -15.81 -13.26
CA ASN A 181 9.45 -15.77 -13.70
C ASN A 181 10.27 -17.00 -13.27
N SER A 182 9.63 -18.04 -12.76
CA SER A 182 10.32 -19.24 -12.29
C SER A 182 9.81 -20.47 -13.02
N GLU A 183 10.74 -21.26 -13.53
CA GLU A 183 10.48 -22.55 -14.18
C GLU A 183 10.81 -23.68 -13.21
N ALA A 184 9.86 -24.59 -13.00
CA ALA A 184 10.05 -25.78 -12.20
C ALA A 184 9.76 -27.03 -13.04
N PRO A 185 10.62 -28.06 -13.02
CA PRO A 185 10.32 -29.33 -13.68
C PRO A 185 9.05 -29.94 -13.08
N LEU A 186 8.13 -30.40 -13.94
CA LEU A 186 6.86 -30.99 -13.53
C LEU A 186 7.06 -32.18 -12.58
N ALA A 187 8.10 -32.98 -12.80
CA ALA A 187 8.47 -34.09 -11.91
C ALA A 187 8.81 -33.64 -10.48
N ALA A 188 9.49 -32.50 -10.34
CA ALA A 188 9.83 -31.94 -9.02
C ALA A 188 8.59 -31.39 -8.31
N VAL A 189 7.70 -30.74 -9.06
CA VAL A 189 6.40 -30.26 -8.54
C VAL A 189 5.52 -31.43 -8.10
N CYS A 190 5.38 -32.47 -8.92
CA CYS A 190 4.63 -33.67 -8.55
C CYS A 190 5.23 -34.37 -7.33
N LYS A 191 6.56 -34.47 -7.23
CA LYS A 191 7.23 -35.05 -6.05
C LYS A 191 7.00 -34.22 -4.79
N ALA A 192 7.03 -32.90 -4.88
CA ALA A 192 6.77 -32.00 -3.75
C ALA A 192 5.31 -32.06 -3.29
N ILE A 193 4.36 -32.11 -4.24
CA ILE A 193 2.93 -32.30 -3.95
C ILE A 193 2.71 -33.67 -3.29
N TRP A 194 3.31 -34.73 -3.83
CA TRP A 194 3.16 -36.07 -3.28
C TRP A 194 3.77 -36.18 -1.87
N ALA A 195 4.92 -35.54 -1.63
CA ALA A 195 5.53 -35.47 -0.31
C ALA A 195 4.67 -34.71 0.71
N THR A 196 4.00 -33.63 0.31
CA THR A 196 3.10 -32.86 1.19
C THR A 196 1.78 -33.59 1.45
N VAL A 197 1.25 -34.31 0.47
CA VAL A 197 0.04 -35.14 0.63
C VAL A 197 0.29 -36.33 1.55
N ASN A 198 1.48 -36.95 1.48
CA ASN A 198 1.81 -38.12 2.29
C ASN A 198 2.32 -37.80 3.70
N GLN A 199 2.81 -36.59 3.97
CA GLN A 199 3.13 -36.18 5.34
C GLN A 199 1.86 -35.98 6.21
N ASN A 200 0.69 -35.77 5.59
CA ASN A 200 -0.58 -35.56 6.29
C ASN A 200 -1.53 -36.76 6.28
N SER A 201 -1.09 -37.94 5.81
CA SER A 201 -1.92 -39.14 5.78
C SER A 201 -1.30 -40.26 6.63
N PRO A 202 -1.97 -40.76 7.69
CA PRO A 202 -1.49 -41.93 8.42
C PRO A 202 -1.49 -43.18 7.52
N PRO A 203 -0.58 -44.14 7.75
CA PRO A 203 -0.41 -45.30 6.87
C PRO A 203 -1.65 -46.19 6.84
N PRO A 204 -1.97 -46.82 5.69
CA PRO A 204 -3.16 -47.65 5.56
C PRO A 204 -2.95 -49.01 6.24
N THR A 205 -3.71 -49.24 7.31
CA THR A 205 -3.98 -50.60 7.81
C THR A 205 -5.14 -51.17 6.99
N SER A 206 -4.84 -52.09 6.07
CA SER A 206 -5.83 -52.97 5.44
C SER A 206 -5.72 -54.35 6.12
N PRO A 207 -6.74 -55.26 6.14
CA PRO A 207 -7.91 -55.29 5.25
C PRO A 207 -9.26 -55.71 5.91
N ALA A 208 -10.38 -55.30 5.29
CA ALA A 208 -11.60 -56.11 5.08
C ALA A 208 -12.73 -55.22 4.53
N SER A 209 -13.45 -55.75 3.55
CA SER A 209 -14.47 -55.10 2.72
C SER A 209 -15.56 -54.32 3.46
N ALA A 210 -15.75 -53.07 3.08
CA ALA A 210 -17.05 -52.40 3.11
C ALA A 210 -17.10 -51.37 1.98
N PHE A 211 -17.56 -51.77 0.79
CA PHE A 211 -17.91 -50.78 -0.22
C PHE A 211 -19.05 -49.92 0.34
N LYS A 212 -18.78 -48.64 0.57
CA LYS A 212 -19.80 -47.70 1.00
C LYS A 212 -20.57 -47.24 -0.23
N THR A 213 -21.76 -47.79 -0.44
CA THR A 213 -22.65 -47.39 -1.53
C THR A 213 -23.09 -45.94 -1.31
N VAL A 214 -22.61 -45.03 -2.16
CA VAL A 214 -23.05 -43.63 -2.15
C VAL A 214 -24.18 -43.50 -3.16
N VAL A 215 -25.39 -43.19 -2.69
CA VAL A 215 -26.53 -42.90 -3.55
C VAL A 215 -26.38 -41.47 -4.06
N VAL A 216 -26.03 -41.33 -5.34
CA VAL A 216 -25.97 -40.03 -6.02
C VAL A 216 -27.27 -39.82 -6.78
N ARG A 217 -27.99 -38.74 -6.49
CA ARG A 217 -29.13 -38.31 -7.30
C ARG A 217 -28.59 -37.55 -8.51
N LEU A 218 -28.81 -38.09 -9.71
CA LEU A 218 -28.45 -37.43 -10.96
C LEU A 218 -29.65 -36.64 -11.48
N TYR A 219 -29.39 -35.46 -12.04
CA TYR A 219 -30.41 -34.73 -12.78
C TYR A 219 -30.66 -35.39 -14.15
N PRO A 220 -31.87 -35.26 -14.74
CA PRO A 220 -32.22 -35.96 -15.99
C PRO A 220 -31.29 -35.65 -17.18
N GLU A 221 -30.68 -34.47 -17.21
CA GLU A 221 -29.74 -34.06 -18.25
C GLU A 221 -28.37 -34.75 -18.11
N GLU A 222 -27.91 -34.94 -16.86
CA GLU A 222 -26.65 -35.62 -16.55
C GLU A 222 -26.75 -37.11 -16.85
N PHE A 223 -27.92 -37.71 -16.59
CA PHE A 223 -28.18 -39.11 -16.91
C PHE A 223 -28.04 -39.37 -18.43
N LYS A 224 -28.64 -38.52 -19.27
CA LYS A 224 -28.51 -38.62 -20.73
C LYS A 224 -27.07 -38.46 -21.21
N ALA A 225 -26.29 -37.58 -20.57
CA ALA A 225 -24.89 -37.37 -20.90
C ALA A 225 -24.01 -38.59 -20.54
N ILE A 226 -24.35 -39.31 -19.47
CA ILE A 226 -23.68 -40.54 -19.06
C ILE A 226 -24.03 -41.69 -20.01
N GLU A 227 -25.31 -41.85 -20.36
CA GLU A 227 -25.78 -42.88 -21.29
C GLU A 227 -25.13 -42.73 -22.68
N ALA A 228 -25.03 -41.50 -23.18
CA ALA A 228 -24.36 -41.21 -24.45
C ALA A 228 -22.86 -41.61 -24.42
N LYS A 229 -22.18 -41.37 -23.29
CA LYS A 229 -20.77 -41.76 -23.10
C LYS A 229 -20.59 -43.25 -22.91
N ALA A 230 -21.50 -43.91 -22.18
CA ALA A 230 -21.53 -45.35 -22.00
C ALA A 230 -21.66 -46.08 -23.35
N LYS A 231 -22.58 -45.61 -24.20
CA LYS A 231 -22.78 -46.13 -25.55
C LYS A 231 -21.56 -45.91 -26.46
N ALA A 232 -20.90 -44.75 -26.34
CA ALA A 232 -19.67 -44.45 -27.09
C ALA A 232 -18.49 -45.35 -26.67
N MET A 233 -18.39 -45.69 -25.38
CA MET A 233 -17.33 -46.55 -24.85
C MET A 233 -17.66 -48.05 -24.89
N LYS A 234 -18.91 -48.44 -25.21
CA LYS A 234 -19.44 -49.81 -25.11
C LYS A 234 -19.29 -50.42 -23.71
N VAL A 235 -19.46 -49.58 -22.70
CA VAL A 235 -19.26 -49.91 -21.29
C VAL A 235 -20.54 -49.59 -20.53
N ASP A 236 -20.81 -50.31 -19.44
CA ASP A 236 -21.99 -50.09 -18.60
C ASP A 236 -21.97 -48.71 -17.93
N GLU A 237 -23.15 -48.12 -17.72
CA GLU A 237 -23.30 -46.77 -17.15
C GLU A 237 -22.63 -46.65 -15.77
N SER A 238 -22.67 -47.73 -14.99
CA SER A 238 -22.05 -47.80 -13.66
C SER A 238 -20.52 -47.73 -13.72
N GLU A 239 -19.89 -48.23 -14.77
CA GLU A 239 -18.43 -48.15 -14.97
C GLU A 239 -18.00 -46.75 -15.42
N VAL A 240 -18.81 -46.06 -16.22
CA VAL A 240 -18.55 -44.65 -16.59
C VAL A 240 -18.59 -43.76 -15.35
N LEU A 241 -19.57 -43.97 -14.46
CA LEU A 241 -19.68 -43.26 -13.19
C LEU A 241 -18.48 -43.56 -12.26
N ARG A 242 -18.02 -44.81 -12.20
CA ARG A 242 -16.81 -45.17 -11.45
C ARG A 242 -15.56 -44.52 -12.02
N LEU A 243 -15.44 -44.46 -13.34
CA LEU A 243 -14.30 -43.82 -14.01
C LEU A 243 -14.30 -42.31 -13.76
N ALA A 244 -15.48 -41.67 -13.85
CA ALA A 244 -15.65 -40.25 -13.54
C ALA A 244 -15.34 -39.94 -12.07
N ALA A 245 -15.80 -40.80 -11.15
CA ALA A 245 -15.47 -40.69 -9.73
C ALA A 245 -13.95 -40.84 -9.48
N ARG A 246 -13.29 -41.78 -10.18
CA ARG A 246 -11.83 -41.96 -10.10
C ARG A 246 -11.06 -40.74 -10.63
N VAL A 247 -11.51 -40.14 -11.73
CA VAL A 247 -10.91 -38.91 -12.28
C VAL A 247 -11.18 -37.69 -11.39
N GLY A 248 -12.35 -37.64 -10.76
CA GLY A 248 -12.73 -36.61 -9.79
C GLY A 248 -12.13 -36.78 -8.39
N GLY A 249 -11.24 -37.75 -8.18
CA GLY A 249 -10.56 -37.98 -6.90
C GLY A 249 -11.41 -38.68 -5.83
N VAL A 250 -12.60 -39.17 -6.18
CA VAL A 250 -13.39 -40.05 -5.32
C VAL A 250 -12.92 -41.49 -5.55
N THR A 251 -11.74 -41.80 -5.05
CA THR A 251 -11.25 -43.17 -4.96
C THR A 251 -11.32 -43.63 -3.52
N GLY A 252 -12.22 -44.57 -3.22
CA GLY A 252 -11.94 -45.51 -2.15
C GLY A 252 -10.69 -46.29 -2.56
N ALA A 253 -9.62 -46.15 -1.79
CA ALA A 253 -8.37 -46.86 -2.01
C ALA A 253 -8.64 -48.38 -2.02
N ALA A 254 -8.11 -49.06 -3.03
CA ALA A 254 -7.94 -50.51 -3.03
C ALA A 254 -6.64 -50.85 -2.31
#